data_AF-A0A939YHK7-F1
#
_entry.id   AF-A0A939YHK7-F1
#
_cell.length_a   1.000
_cell.length_b   1.000
_cell.length_c   1.000
_cell.angle_alpha   90.00
_cell.angle_beta   90.00
_cell.angle_gamma   90.00
#
_symmetry.space_group_name_H-M   'P 1'
#
loop_
_entity.id
_entity.type
_entity.pdbx_description
1 polymer ?
#
loop_
_entity_poly.entity_id
_entity_poly.type
_entity_poly.pdbx_seq_one_letter_code
_entity_poly.pdbx_strand_id
1 'polypeptide(L)'
;MDRLLSSKKKEEVNTMDLKTVGFYKEMPHGMDSKLSIKDYIQKEKEDTKKISDYLLRGIEIIVSPGTVNDLLDESKGIAGTTSLFTDGEWVWSGDLAYYVREYKLQLPKEFIDTMKNNSWEINVSMEDLDLESLSIDGKLVY
;
A
#
# COMPACT_ATOMS: atom_id res chain seq x y z
N MET A 1 -49.35 -20.87 -16.76
CA MET A 1 -48.37 -21.65 -17.55
C MET A 1 -47.33 -20.68 -18.08
N ASP A 2 -46.54 -20.03 -17.23
CA ASP A 2 -45.53 -20.58 -16.29
C ASP A 2 -44.38 -21.31 -16.97
N ARG A 3 -43.27 -20.59 -17.13
CA ARG A 3 -41.91 -20.88 -16.60
C ARG A 3 -40.92 -19.91 -17.29
N LEU A 4 -40.27 -18.97 -16.59
CA LEU A 4 -39.04 -19.16 -15.78
C LEU A 4 -37.92 -19.77 -16.64
N LEU A 5 -36.68 -19.29 -16.76
CA LEU A 5 -35.80 -18.26 -16.18
C LEU A 5 -34.70 -18.10 -17.26
N SER A 6 -34.02 -16.98 -17.46
CA SER A 6 -32.93 -16.56 -16.59
C SER A 6 -32.41 -15.24 -17.12
N SER A 7 -32.93 -14.14 -16.57
CA SER A 7 -32.17 -12.90 -16.47
C SER A 7 -30.91 -13.20 -15.65
N LYS A 8 -29.80 -13.46 -16.33
CA LYS A 8 -28.47 -13.35 -15.72
C LYS A 8 -28.33 -11.88 -15.30
N LYS A 9 -28.71 -11.59 -14.05
CA LYS A 9 -28.18 -10.45 -13.31
C LYS A 9 -26.66 -10.60 -13.47
N LYS A 10 -26.01 -9.66 -14.17
CA LYS A 10 -24.56 -9.53 -14.07
C LYS A 10 -24.31 -9.36 -12.58
N GLU A 11 -23.68 -10.34 -11.97
CA GLU A 11 -23.05 -10.16 -10.67
C GLU A 11 -22.12 -8.95 -10.86
N GLU A 12 -22.45 -7.83 -10.23
CA GLU A 12 -21.46 -6.80 -9.96
C GLU A 12 -20.39 -7.51 -9.13
N VAL A 13 -19.29 -7.86 -9.79
CA VAL A 13 -18.07 -8.22 -9.09
C VAL A 13 -17.75 -6.99 -8.25
N ASN A 14 -17.83 -7.12 -6.94
CA ASN A 14 -17.51 -6.05 -6.01
C ASN A 14 -15.98 -5.88 -6.02
N THR A 15 -15.45 -5.29 -7.09
CA THR A 15 -14.01 -5.12 -7.29
C THR A 15 -13.47 -4.13 -6.28
N MET A 16 -12.54 -4.58 -5.46
CA MET A 16 -11.82 -3.73 -4.52
C MET A 16 -10.62 -3.12 -5.24
N ASP A 17 -10.65 -1.79 -5.42
CA ASP A 17 -9.58 -1.06 -6.12
C ASP A 17 -8.70 -0.31 -5.11
N LEU A 18 -7.49 -0.81 -4.90
CA LEU A 18 -6.50 -0.23 -3.99
C LEU A 18 -5.69 0.87 -4.69
N LYS A 19 -5.43 1.95 -3.96
CA LYS A 19 -4.60 3.07 -4.43
C LYS A 19 -3.14 2.85 -4.03
N THR A 20 -2.21 2.97 -4.97
CA THR A 20 -0.78 2.84 -4.64
C THR A 20 -0.25 4.06 -3.89
N VAL A 21 0.67 3.82 -2.95
CA VAL A 21 1.41 4.88 -2.26
C VAL A 21 2.84 4.46 -1.94
N GLY A 22 3.76 5.42 -2.01
CA GLY A 22 5.15 5.21 -1.61
C GLY A 22 6.03 4.51 -2.64
N PHE A 23 5.60 4.42 -3.90
CA PHE A 23 6.39 3.85 -5.00
C PHE A 23 7.15 4.96 -5.75
N TYR A 24 8.48 4.95 -5.65
CA TYR A 24 9.38 5.94 -6.25
C TYR A 24 10.31 5.29 -7.26
N LYS A 25 10.75 6.05 -8.28
CA LYS A 25 11.55 5.53 -9.39
C LYS A 25 12.89 4.91 -9.00
N GLU A 26 13.45 5.26 -7.83
CA GLU A 26 14.68 4.67 -7.31
C GLU A 26 14.47 3.26 -6.73
N MET A 27 13.23 2.89 -6.40
CA MET A 27 12.91 1.58 -5.85
C MET A 27 12.88 0.52 -6.95
N PRO A 28 13.38 -0.71 -6.69
CA PRO A 28 13.24 -1.83 -7.63
C PRO A 28 11.76 -2.11 -7.99
N HIS A 29 10.87 -1.88 -7.02
CA HIS A 29 9.41 -1.96 -7.15
C HIS A 29 8.74 -0.63 -7.48
N GLY A 30 9.49 0.40 -7.86
CA GLY A 30 9.00 1.75 -8.16
C GLY A 30 8.02 1.87 -9.33
N MET A 31 7.72 0.75 -10.01
CA MET A 31 6.85 0.66 -11.19
C MET A 31 7.25 1.70 -12.26
N ASP A 32 6.27 2.31 -12.93
CA ASP A 32 6.47 3.41 -13.88
C ASP A 32 6.48 4.80 -13.20
N SER A 33 6.72 4.85 -11.88
CA SER A 33 6.70 6.11 -11.14
C SER A 33 7.74 7.09 -11.69
N LYS A 34 7.31 8.35 -11.86
CA LYS A 34 8.21 9.46 -12.23
C LYS A 34 8.71 10.22 -11.01
N LEU A 35 8.18 9.90 -9.82
CA LEU A 35 8.50 10.57 -8.56
C LEU A 35 9.84 10.07 -8.03
N SER A 36 10.69 11.00 -7.57
CA SER A 36 11.92 10.66 -6.87
C SER A 36 11.67 10.66 -5.36
N ILE A 37 12.11 9.62 -4.64
CA ILE A 37 12.03 9.60 -3.17
C ILE A 37 12.78 10.79 -2.55
N LYS A 38 13.87 11.22 -3.20
CA LYS A 38 14.73 12.32 -2.76
C LYS A 38 14.00 13.66 -2.71
N ASP A 39 12.92 13.81 -3.47
CA ASP A 39 12.10 15.01 -3.45
C ASP A 39 11.17 15.08 -2.22
N TYR A 40 11.06 14.01 -1.43
CA TYR A 40 10.11 13.91 -0.31
C TYR A 40 10.75 13.64 1.06
N ILE A 41 12.04 13.33 1.10
CA ILE A 41 12.76 13.11 2.38
C ILE A 41 12.90 14.40 3.18
N GLN A 42 12.93 14.25 4.51
CA GLN A 42 13.06 15.34 5.50
C GLN A 42 11.93 16.37 5.43
N LYS A 43 10.75 15.97 4.95
CA LYS A 43 9.59 16.86 4.74
C LYS A 43 8.34 16.44 5.52
N GLU A 44 8.30 15.24 6.09
CA GLU A 44 7.16 14.81 6.89
C GLU A 44 7.01 15.70 8.14
N LYS A 45 5.79 16.17 8.37
CA LYS A 45 5.43 17.08 9.46
C LYS A 45 4.65 16.37 10.56
N GLU A 46 4.01 15.25 10.23
CA GLU A 46 3.28 14.42 11.17
C GLU A 46 4.24 13.49 11.95
N ASP A 47 3.71 12.79 12.95
CA ASP A 47 4.48 11.86 13.77
C ASP A 47 4.92 10.63 12.95
N THR A 48 6.21 10.59 12.57
CA THR A 48 6.78 9.50 11.78
C THR A 48 6.76 8.16 12.50
N LYS A 49 6.80 8.14 13.84
CA LYS A 49 6.64 6.91 14.61
C LYS A 49 5.23 6.37 14.43
N LYS A 50 4.22 7.25 14.57
CA LYS A 50 2.81 6.86 14.42
C LYS A 50 2.49 6.34 13.02
N ILE A 51 3.04 7.01 11.99
CA ILE A 51 2.88 6.59 10.60
C ILE A 51 3.58 5.24 10.37
N SER A 52 4.84 5.09 10.80
CA SER A 52 5.56 3.82 10.61
C SER A 52 4.91 2.65 11.35
N ASP A 53 4.40 2.87 12.57
CA ASP A 53 3.64 1.86 13.32
C ASP A 53 2.32 1.46 12.58
N TYR A 54 1.66 2.39 11.89
CA TYR A 54 0.51 2.08 11.04
C TYR A 54 0.91 1.20 9.85
N LEU A 55 1.96 1.60 9.12
CA LEU A 55 2.44 0.89 7.93
C LEU A 55 2.88 -0.55 8.24
N LEU A 56 3.49 -0.76 9.41
CA LEU A 56 3.92 -2.09 9.87
C LEU A 56 2.76 -3.00 10.30
N ARG A 57 1.57 -2.45 10.55
CA ARG A 57 0.36 -3.21 10.93
C ARG A 57 -0.55 -3.57 9.75
N GLY A 58 -0.22 -3.11 8.54
CA GLY A 58 -1.01 -3.42 7.34
C GLY A 58 -1.15 -4.93 7.11
N ILE A 59 -2.19 -5.31 6.37
CA ILE A 59 -2.41 -6.69 5.96
C ILE A 59 -1.46 -7.01 4.81
N GLU A 60 -0.60 -8.01 4.97
CA GLU A 60 0.32 -8.48 3.93
C GLU A 60 -0.45 -9.29 2.88
N ILE A 61 -0.63 -8.73 1.67
CA ILE A 61 -1.36 -9.34 0.56
C ILE A 61 -0.45 -9.99 -0.48
N ILE A 62 0.84 -9.60 -0.52
CA ILE A 62 1.87 -10.24 -1.33
C ILE A 62 3.10 -10.43 -0.45
N VAL A 63 3.53 -11.68 -0.29
CA VAL A 63 4.74 -12.02 0.46
C VAL A 63 5.93 -12.13 -0.51
N SER A 64 6.96 -11.32 -0.29
CA SER A 64 8.23 -11.42 -1.01
C SER A 64 9.38 -11.69 -0.04
N PRO A 65 10.11 -12.81 -0.19
CA PRO A 65 11.24 -13.13 0.68
C PRO A 65 12.47 -12.25 0.40
N GLY A 66 12.45 -11.45 -0.67
CA GLY A 66 13.55 -10.57 -1.05
C GLY A 66 13.68 -9.37 -0.12
N THR A 67 14.91 -9.04 0.27
CA THR A 67 15.23 -7.83 1.04
C THR A 67 15.58 -6.66 0.15
N VAL A 68 15.18 -5.47 0.55
CA VAL A 68 15.54 -4.20 -0.08
C VAL A 68 16.57 -3.50 0.81
N ASN A 69 17.74 -3.19 0.25
CA ASN A 69 18.72 -2.34 0.93
C ASN A 69 18.26 -0.88 0.90
N ASP A 70 18.73 -0.09 1.86
CA ASP A 70 18.51 1.36 1.88
C ASP A 70 19.07 2.00 0.59
N LEU A 71 18.14 2.56 -0.19
CA LEU A 71 18.42 3.18 -1.49
C LEU A 71 19.07 4.57 -1.38
N LEU A 72 19.05 5.17 -0.19
CA LEU A 72 19.62 6.49 0.09
C LEU A 72 20.99 6.40 0.74
N ASP A 73 21.21 5.36 1.55
CA ASP A 73 22.47 5.09 2.23
C ASP A 73 22.67 3.59 2.44
N GLU A 74 23.32 2.92 1.49
CA GLU A 74 23.58 1.47 1.54
C GLU A 74 24.31 1.02 2.81
N SER A 75 25.05 1.91 3.48
CA SER A 75 25.78 1.58 4.72
C SER A 75 24.85 1.26 5.90
N LYS A 76 23.58 1.67 5.83
CA LYS A 76 22.56 1.38 6.84
C LYS A 76 21.92 -0.01 6.71
N GLY A 77 22.21 -0.73 5.62
CA GLY A 77 21.75 -2.10 5.42
C GLY A 77 20.32 -2.19 4.90
N ILE A 78 19.51 -3.05 5.51
CA ILE A 78 18.20 -3.47 4.99
C ILE A 78 17.10 -2.46 5.38
N ALA A 79 16.39 -1.93 4.40
CA ALA A 79 15.22 -1.07 4.57
C ALA A 79 13.92 -1.87 4.77
N GLY A 80 13.79 -3.06 4.19
CA GLY A 80 12.59 -3.89 4.32
C GLY A 80 12.50 -4.98 3.27
N THR A 81 11.28 -5.34 2.89
CA THR A 81 10.98 -6.28 1.80
C THR A 81 10.17 -5.61 0.71
N THR A 82 10.06 -6.26 -0.45
CA THR A 82 9.13 -5.86 -1.51
C THR A 82 7.73 -6.47 -1.32
N SER A 83 7.41 -6.99 -0.12
CA SER A 83 6.05 -7.42 0.21
C SER A 83 5.08 -6.25 0.09
N LEU A 84 3.83 -6.52 -0.27
CA LEU A 84 2.78 -5.51 -0.34
C LEU A 84 1.84 -5.63 0.86
N PHE A 85 1.54 -4.47 1.44
CA PHE A 85 0.68 -4.30 2.59
C PHE A 85 -0.51 -3.40 2.24
N THR A 86 -1.65 -3.62 2.88
CA THR A 86 -2.86 -2.80 2.67
C THR A 86 -3.62 -2.52 3.97
N ASP A 87 -4.37 -1.42 3.98
CA ASP A 87 -5.43 -1.10 4.96
C ASP A 87 -6.84 -1.19 4.36
N GLY A 88 -6.97 -1.80 3.18
CA GLY A 88 -8.23 -1.93 2.45
C GLY A 88 -8.58 -0.72 1.56
N GLU A 89 -7.80 0.36 1.57
CA GLU A 89 -7.95 1.44 0.59
C GLU A 89 -6.63 1.70 -0.14
N TRP A 90 -5.51 1.61 0.57
CA TRP A 90 -4.18 1.87 0.06
C TRP A 90 -3.34 0.61 0.00
N VAL A 91 -2.36 0.59 -0.91
CA VAL A 91 -1.33 -0.44 -0.98
C VAL A 91 0.06 0.19 -0.99
N TRP A 92 0.97 -0.37 -0.20
CA TRP A 92 2.35 0.09 -0.07
C TRP A 92 3.34 -1.07 0.08
N SER A 93 4.61 -0.79 -0.18
CA SER A 93 5.70 -1.75 0.01
C SER A 93 6.19 -1.83 1.46
N GLY A 94 6.68 -3.00 1.86
CA GLY A 94 7.17 -3.27 3.22
C GLY A 94 8.34 -2.40 3.68
N ASP A 95 9.10 -1.83 2.76
CA ASP A 95 10.18 -0.89 3.04
C ASP A 95 9.72 0.57 3.26
N LEU A 96 8.45 0.91 3.00
CA LEU A 96 7.96 2.28 3.14
C LEU A 96 8.05 2.78 4.59
N ALA A 97 7.75 1.93 5.56
CA ALA A 97 7.81 2.26 6.99
C ALA A 97 9.21 2.71 7.41
N TYR A 98 10.25 2.09 6.84
CA TYR A 98 11.64 2.45 7.09
C TYR A 98 11.95 3.86 6.59
N TYR A 99 11.56 4.21 5.37
CA TYR A 99 11.84 5.54 4.82
C TYR A 99 11.09 6.66 5.57
N VAL A 100 9.87 6.39 6.03
CA VAL A 100 9.15 7.33 6.91
C VAL A 100 9.92 7.54 8.23
N ARG A 101 10.34 6.46 8.88
CA ARG A 101 11.00 6.52 10.18
C ARG A 101 12.39 7.14 10.11
N GLU A 102 13.23 6.67 9.21
CA GLU A 102 14.65 7.05 9.13
C GLU A 102 14.88 8.35 8.37
N TYR A 103 14.05 8.63 7.34
CA TYR A 103 14.25 9.77 6.45
C TYR A 103 13.16 10.82 6.53
N LYS A 104 12.18 10.68 7.45
CA LYS A 104 11.01 11.57 7.52
C LYS A 104 10.39 11.79 6.15
N LEU A 105 10.24 10.69 5.41
CA LEU A 105 9.65 10.67 4.08
C LEU A 105 8.22 11.21 4.17
N GLN A 106 7.96 12.28 3.43
CA GLN A 106 6.63 12.87 3.33
C GLN A 106 5.70 11.97 2.52
N LEU A 107 4.56 11.62 3.12
CA LEU A 107 3.50 10.88 2.43
C LEU A 107 2.42 11.84 1.87
N PRO A 108 1.65 11.40 0.86
CA PRO A 108 0.51 12.16 0.36
C PRO A 108 -0.50 12.48 1.48
N LYS A 109 -1.02 13.70 1.49
CA LYS A 109 -1.97 14.16 2.51
C LYS A 109 -3.20 13.27 2.60
N GLU A 110 -3.75 12.83 1.47
CA GLU A 110 -4.94 11.96 1.42
C GLU A 110 -4.72 10.63 2.16
N PHE A 111 -3.53 10.06 2.05
CA PHE A 111 -3.18 8.82 2.75
C PHE A 111 -3.08 9.06 4.27
N ILE A 112 -2.45 10.15 4.69
CA ILE A 112 -2.40 10.55 6.11
C ILE A 112 -3.81 10.83 6.66
N ASP A 113 -4.67 11.48 5.89
CA ASP A 113 -6.06 11.73 6.28
C ASP A 113 -6.82 10.41 6.46
N THR A 114 -6.57 9.41 5.60
CA THR A 114 -7.14 8.06 5.73
C THR A 114 -6.73 7.41 7.05
N MET A 115 -5.41 7.41 7.36
CA MET A 115 -4.90 6.90 8.65
C MET A 115 -5.59 7.58 9.84
N LYS A 116 -5.74 8.92 9.79
CA LYS A 116 -6.38 9.70 10.85
C LYS A 116 -7.86 9.37 11.01
N ASN A 117 -8.60 9.29 9.90
CA ASN A 117 -10.02 8.96 9.89
C ASN A 117 -10.29 7.56 10.44
N ASN A 118 -9.37 6.62 10.17
CA ASN A 118 -9.38 5.26 10.71
C ASN A 118 -8.85 5.16 12.15
N SER A 119 -8.64 6.29 12.83
CA SER A 119 -8.09 6.35 14.19
C SER A 119 -6.73 5.68 14.33
N TRP A 120 -5.95 5.64 13.24
CA TRP A 120 -4.65 4.99 13.14
C TRP A 120 -4.70 3.48 13.32
N GLU A 121 -5.84 2.85 13.07
CA GLU A 121 -6.03 1.41 13.12
C GLU A 121 -6.36 0.84 11.73
N ILE A 122 -5.99 -0.41 11.52
CA ILE A 122 -6.38 -1.17 10.33
C ILE A 122 -7.75 -1.79 10.61
N ASN A 123 -8.79 -1.25 9.98
CA ASN A 123 -10.19 -1.62 10.26
C ASN A 123 -10.76 -2.68 9.29
N VAL A 124 -9.87 -3.44 8.67
CA VAL A 124 -10.15 -4.50 7.69
C VAL A 124 -9.42 -5.76 8.15
N SER A 125 -9.93 -6.93 7.79
CA SER A 125 -9.27 -8.21 8.00
C SER A 125 -8.93 -8.88 6.66
N MET A 126 -8.07 -9.90 6.70
CA MET A 126 -7.70 -10.66 5.50
C MET A 126 -8.93 -11.33 4.87
N GLU A 127 -9.90 -11.73 5.69
CA GLU A 127 -11.15 -12.35 5.25
C GLU A 127 -12.09 -11.38 4.52
N ASP A 128 -11.95 -10.07 4.76
CA ASP A 128 -12.74 -9.04 4.08
C ASP A 128 -12.16 -8.69 2.69
N LEU A 129 -10.91 -9.10 2.40
CA LEU A 129 -10.25 -8.81 1.14
C LEU A 129 -10.61 -9.88 0.09
N ASP A 130 -11.34 -9.47 -0.94
CA ASP A 130 -11.55 -10.30 -2.13
C ASP A 130 -10.32 -10.24 -3.03
N LEU A 131 -9.35 -11.12 -2.76
CA LEU A 131 -8.11 -11.21 -3.53
C LEU A 131 -8.32 -11.63 -4.99
N GLU A 132 -9.43 -12.32 -5.30
CA GLU A 132 -9.70 -12.79 -6.67
C GLU A 132 -10.17 -11.67 -7.60
N SER A 133 -10.75 -10.60 -7.04
CA SER A 133 -11.22 -9.43 -7.77
C SER A 133 -10.45 -8.14 -7.48
N LEU A 134 -9.32 -8.27 -6.76
CA LEU A 134 -8.48 -7.14 -6.36
C LEU A 134 -7.86 -6.44 -7.58
N SER A 135 -8.03 -5.13 -7.64
CA SER A 135 -7.29 -4.27 -8.55
C SER A 135 -6.42 -3.28 -7.79
N ILE A 136 -5.33 -2.88 -8.43
CA ILE A 136 -4.43 -1.82 -7.97
C ILE A 136 -4.38 -0.77 -9.06
N ASP A 137 -4.78 0.47 -8.72
CA ASP A 137 -4.93 1.59 -9.66
C ASP A 137 -5.69 1.20 -10.96
N GLY A 138 -6.78 0.45 -10.81
CA GLY A 138 -7.63 -0.01 -11.90
C GLY A 138 -7.07 -1.18 -12.73
N LYS A 139 -5.95 -1.79 -12.31
CA LYS A 139 -5.37 -2.99 -12.94
C LYS A 139 -5.58 -4.21 -12.07
N LEU A 140 -6.24 -5.25 -12.59
CA LEU A 140 -6.41 -6.52 -11.89
C LEU A 140 -5.06 -7.15 -11.54
N VAL A 141 -4.94 -7.65 -10.31
CA VAL A 141 -3.82 -8.46 -9.85
C VAL A 141 -4.19 -9.91 -10.15
N TYR A 142 -3.49 -10.55 -11.09
CA TYR A 142 -3.80 -11.87 -11.66
C TYR A 142 -2.94 -12.99 -11.08
#